data_AF-A0AA96HNW5-F1
#
_entry.id   AF-A0AA96HNW5-F1
#
_cell.length_a   1.000
_cell.length_b   1.000
_cell.length_c   1.000
_cell.angle_alpha   90.00
_cell.angle_beta   90.00
_cell.angle_gamma   90.00
#
_symmetry.space_group_name_H-M   'P 1'
#
loop_
_entity.id
_entity.type
_entity.pdbx_description
1 polymer ?
#
loop_
_entity_poly.entity_id
_entity_poly.type
_entity_poly.pdbx_seq_one_letter_code
_entity_poly.pdbx_strand_id
1 'polypeptide(L)'
;MKIRKIVEEALKDTGSGKSADICAKSMLCNLIKENEPFQAIELKSLEHLLLMMKESIFPHVYGEGGVFYFSAYYFHDDRYPVGRNYFIREADLLKIARLHAYFKSNGLELPIIPPNQLGKKIGQDGFEARIREFRERQSRETEMFKGLFEGRSQSTSVEKSMFLNSPGCLVCGDNDFRMMSSTLSSTKGFMVGFNLCDNHLEVAKSENSLLEYLAKLFKQPPPFQFVPLETKEHFELVLSWLPKELGCKVEKTNANTMTLVRPSGLKGIFRLDSPGNYAYMIFGLDGKEVARIDSADHHNVNYGPDHLHVDLTKKKGPIESSFTTGSPLIDTKKILELIELKEAEFES
;
A
#
# COMPACT_ATOMS: atom_id res chain seq x y z
N MET A 1 -2.42 1.17 11.27
CA MET A 1 -1.07 1.36 11.86
C MET A 1 -0.94 2.80 12.35
N LYS A 2 -0.40 3.07 13.55
CA LYS A 2 -0.25 4.44 14.06
C LYS A 2 1.09 5.00 13.56
N ILE A 3 1.10 6.08 12.77
CA ILE A 3 2.30 6.65 12.14
C ILE A 3 3.46 6.85 13.14
N ARG A 4 3.15 7.29 14.37
CA ARG A 4 4.14 7.42 15.45
C ARG A 4 5.00 6.18 15.61
N LYS A 5 4.40 4.98 15.62
CA LYS A 5 5.15 3.73 15.82
C LYS A 5 6.18 3.52 14.70
N ILE A 6 5.83 3.89 13.47
CA ILE A 6 6.72 3.74 12.31
C ILE A 6 7.94 4.64 12.47
N VAL A 7 7.71 5.90 12.83
CA VAL A 7 8.78 6.86 13.10
C VAL A 7 9.66 6.39 14.27
N GLU A 8 9.03 5.91 15.35
CA GLU A 8 9.75 5.43 16.54
C GLU A 8 10.56 4.15 16.26
N GLU A 9 10.10 3.22 15.43
CA GLU A 9 10.91 2.07 15.01
C GLU A 9 12.05 2.52 14.08
N ALA A 10 11.76 3.33 13.05
CA ALA A 10 12.80 3.86 12.16
C ALA A 10 13.91 4.58 12.92
N LEU A 11 13.58 5.30 14.00
CA LEU A 11 14.55 5.92 14.90
C LEU A 11 15.42 4.90 15.64
N LYS A 12 14.84 3.83 16.17
CA LYS A 12 15.61 2.78 16.86
C LYS A 12 16.58 2.08 15.92
N ASP A 13 16.15 1.81 14.70
CA ASP A 13 16.93 1.00 13.77
C ASP A 13 18.02 1.79 13.07
N THR A 14 17.74 3.07 12.76
CA THR A 14 18.70 3.91 12.03
C THR A 14 19.51 4.82 12.94
N GLY A 15 19.04 5.10 14.15
CA GLY A 15 19.62 6.12 15.03
C GLY A 15 19.58 7.53 14.46
N SER A 16 18.80 7.78 13.39
CA SER A 16 18.82 9.03 12.61
C SER A 16 17.43 9.62 12.48
N GLY A 17 17.29 10.88 12.91
CA GLY A 17 16.06 11.65 12.78
C GLY A 17 15.70 11.95 11.32
N LYS A 18 16.69 12.25 10.49
CA LYS A 18 16.55 12.46 9.05
C LYS A 18 16.07 11.20 8.34
N SER A 19 16.61 10.04 8.70
CA SER A 19 16.18 8.75 8.13
C SER A 19 14.73 8.44 8.52
N ALA A 20 14.36 8.69 9.78
CA ALA A 20 12.99 8.56 10.24
C ALA A 20 12.04 9.56 9.55
N ASP A 21 12.45 10.81 9.31
CA ASP A 21 11.66 11.80 8.56
C ASP A 21 11.46 11.40 7.09
N ILE A 22 12.49 10.83 6.44
CA ILE A 22 12.37 10.28 5.08
C ILE A 22 11.35 9.14 5.05
N CYS A 23 11.43 8.20 6.01
CA CYS A 23 10.45 7.12 6.16
C CYS A 23 9.04 7.65 6.42
N ALA A 24 8.91 8.69 7.24
CA ALA A 24 7.64 9.31 7.52
C ALA A 24 7.04 9.93 6.25
N LYS A 25 7.81 10.72 5.48
CA LYS A 25 7.34 11.37 4.24
C LYS A 25 6.77 10.38 3.22
N SER A 26 7.42 9.23 3.03
CA SER A 26 7.01 8.23 2.04
C SER A 26 5.64 7.61 2.36
N MET A 27 5.23 7.61 3.63
CA MET A 27 3.94 7.08 4.08
C MET A 27 2.90 8.16 4.35
N LEU A 28 3.33 9.27 4.95
CA LEU A 28 2.49 10.38 5.38
C LEU A 28 1.86 11.14 4.22
N CYS A 29 2.40 11.05 3.01
CA CYS A 29 1.81 11.65 1.82
C CYS A 29 0.37 11.17 1.56
N ASN A 30 0.04 9.96 2.03
CA ASN A 30 -1.29 9.38 1.96
C ASN A 30 -2.27 9.99 2.98
N LEU A 31 -1.77 10.77 3.96
CA LEU A 31 -2.52 11.30 5.11
C LEU A 31 -2.50 12.84 5.20
N ILE A 32 -2.05 13.54 4.16
CA ILE A 32 -2.05 15.01 4.13
C ILE A 32 -3.49 15.51 4.18
N LYS A 33 -3.78 16.39 5.13
CA LYS A 33 -5.05 17.12 5.23
C LYS A 33 -4.91 18.47 4.56
N GLU A 34 -5.94 18.88 3.82
CA GLU A 34 -5.88 20.09 2.98
C GLU A 34 -5.88 21.39 3.79
N ASN A 35 -6.36 21.35 5.03
CA ASN A 35 -6.50 22.49 5.92
C ASN A 35 -5.45 22.55 7.05
N GLU A 36 -4.44 21.68 7.03
CA GLU A 36 -3.39 21.67 8.05
C GLU A 36 -2.02 22.08 7.45
N PRO A 37 -1.35 23.10 8.00
CA PRO A 37 -0.10 23.63 7.43
C PRO A 37 1.15 22.80 7.75
N PHE A 38 1.01 21.81 8.63
CA PHE A 38 2.01 20.82 8.95
C PHE A 38 1.33 19.57 9.49
N GLN A 39 2.02 18.43 9.42
CA GLN A 39 1.59 17.22 10.09
C GLN A 39 2.29 17.07 11.44
N ALA A 40 1.50 16.76 12.46
CA ALA A 40 1.97 16.66 13.82
C ALA A 40 2.04 15.20 14.27
N ILE A 41 3.18 14.78 14.83
CA ILE A 41 3.42 13.43 15.34
C ILE A 41 3.95 13.53 16.77
N GLU A 42 3.08 13.22 17.74
CA GLU A 42 3.46 13.15 19.14
C GLU A 42 4.28 11.89 19.40
N LEU A 43 5.56 12.03 19.75
CA LEU A 43 6.47 10.95 20.14
C LEU A 43 6.27 10.59 21.62
N LYS A 44 6.63 9.36 22.00
CA LYS A 44 6.62 8.93 23.41
C LYS A 44 7.97 9.01 24.09
N SER A 45 9.04 8.85 23.33
CA SER A 45 10.41 8.82 23.87
C SER A 45 11.07 10.19 23.76
N LEU A 46 11.62 10.65 24.88
CA LEU A 46 12.44 11.85 24.95
C LEU A 46 13.73 11.70 24.12
N GLU A 47 14.33 10.51 24.14
CA GLU A 47 15.53 10.18 23.37
C GLU A 47 15.24 10.21 21.87
N HIS A 48 14.08 9.70 21.44
CA HIS A 48 13.64 9.78 20.06
C HIS A 48 13.46 11.23 19.61
N LEU A 49 12.82 12.06 20.44
CA LEU A 49 12.69 13.48 20.12
C LEU A 49 14.06 14.17 20.05
N LEU A 50 15.00 13.82 20.93
CA LEU A 50 16.36 14.34 20.88
C LEU A 50 17.06 14.01 19.55
N LEU A 51 16.95 12.76 19.08
CA LEU A 51 17.47 12.34 17.76
C LEU A 51 16.82 13.15 16.63
N MET A 52 15.49 13.31 16.66
CA MET A 52 14.78 14.13 15.68
C MET A 52 15.23 15.59 15.71
N MET A 53 15.41 16.19 16.89
CA MET A 53 15.79 17.60 17.03
C MET A 53 17.20 17.87 16.51
N LYS A 54 18.16 16.98 16.79
CA LYS A 54 19.56 17.11 16.35
C LYS A 54 19.71 17.20 14.83
N GLU A 55 18.79 16.59 14.09
CA GLU A 55 18.81 16.58 12.61
C GLU A 55 17.67 17.40 11.99
N SER A 56 16.87 18.08 12.81
CA SER A 56 15.80 18.98 12.35
C SER A 56 16.34 20.35 11.98
N ILE A 57 15.61 21.06 11.12
CA ILE A 57 16.01 22.40 10.65
C ILE A 57 15.66 23.44 11.72
N PHE A 58 14.55 23.25 12.43
CA PHE A 58 14.05 24.22 13.40
C PHE A 58 13.54 23.55 14.69
N PRO A 59 14.46 23.06 15.54
CA PRO A 59 14.09 22.60 16.87
C PRO A 59 13.67 23.82 17.72
N HIS A 60 12.53 23.74 18.40
CA HIS A 60 12.00 24.88 19.16
C HIS A 60 11.01 24.45 20.25
N VAL A 61 10.60 25.40 21.07
CA VAL A 61 9.49 25.25 22.02
C VAL A 61 8.42 26.28 21.71
N TYR A 62 7.14 25.91 21.77
CA TYR A 62 6.03 26.88 21.79
C TYR A 62 4.99 26.47 22.83
N GLY A 63 4.23 27.43 23.33
CA GLY A 63 3.23 27.20 24.38
C GLY A 63 1.84 27.62 23.94
N GLU A 64 0.85 26.74 24.07
CA GLU A 64 -0.55 27.02 23.71
C GLU A 64 -1.48 26.44 24.79
N GLY A 65 -2.40 27.27 25.30
CA GLY A 65 -3.38 26.81 26.29
C GLY A 65 -2.78 26.25 27.58
N GLY A 66 -1.60 26.74 28.01
CA GLY A 66 -0.88 26.23 29.18
C GLY A 66 -0.11 24.92 28.95
N VAL A 67 -0.05 24.44 27.71
CA VAL A 67 0.72 23.26 27.29
C VAL A 67 1.93 23.71 26.47
N PHE A 68 3.11 23.21 26.81
CA PHE A 68 4.35 23.46 26.08
C PHE A 68 4.68 22.29 25.17
N TYR A 69 5.03 22.59 23.93
CA TYR A 69 5.38 21.64 22.89
C TYR A 69 6.87 21.77 22.61
N PHE A 70 7.60 20.68 22.79
CA PHE A 70 9.02 20.55 22.43
C PHE A 70 9.09 19.89 21.06
N SER A 71 9.50 20.65 20.05
CA SER A 71 9.28 20.33 18.65
C SER A 71 10.58 20.18 17.87
N ALA A 72 10.69 19.08 17.13
CA ALA A 72 11.61 18.92 16.01
C ALA A 72 10.86 19.21 14.72
N TYR A 73 11.10 20.37 14.12
CA TYR A 73 10.39 20.81 12.91
C TYR A 73 11.24 20.64 11.66
N TYR A 74 10.67 19.93 10.68
CA TYR A 74 11.24 19.72 9.36
C TYR A 74 10.36 20.46 8.34
N PHE A 75 10.91 21.48 7.65
CA PHE A 75 10.19 22.28 6.66
C PHE A 75 9.80 21.50 5.41
N HIS A 76 8.69 21.89 4.78
CA HIS A 76 8.32 21.41 3.45
C HIS A 76 9.50 21.46 2.46
N ASP A 77 9.43 20.62 1.46
CA ASP A 77 10.41 20.52 0.38
C ASP A 77 9.70 20.12 -0.91
N ASP A 78 10.43 20.07 -2.02
CA ASP A 78 9.89 19.73 -3.34
C ASP A 78 9.16 18.37 -3.35
N ARG A 79 9.50 17.48 -2.41
CA ARG A 79 8.94 16.13 -2.31
C ARG A 79 7.79 16.04 -1.32
N TYR A 80 7.56 17.04 -0.48
CA TYR A 80 6.55 17.00 0.56
C TYR A 80 6.01 18.41 0.92
N PRO A 81 4.70 18.68 0.75
CA PRO A 81 4.18 20.05 0.61
C PRO A 81 4.02 20.84 1.92
N VAL A 82 4.02 20.13 3.05
CA VAL A 82 3.80 20.71 4.38
C VAL A 82 4.97 20.38 5.31
N GLY A 83 5.15 21.15 6.38
CA GLY A 83 6.15 20.77 7.37
C GLY A 83 5.73 19.54 8.18
N ARG A 84 6.69 18.91 8.85
CA ARG A 84 6.46 17.79 9.76
C ARG A 84 6.99 18.17 11.15
N ASN A 85 6.10 18.14 12.14
CA ASN A 85 6.38 18.48 13.52
C ASN A 85 6.36 17.21 14.37
N TYR A 86 7.53 16.76 14.81
CA TYR A 86 7.65 15.66 15.76
C TYR A 86 7.84 16.26 17.15
N PHE A 87 6.99 15.91 18.10
CA PHE A 87 6.97 16.63 19.36
C PHE A 87 6.65 15.75 20.57
N ILE A 88 6.99 16.25 21.74
CA ILE A 88 6.38 15.86 23.01
C ILE A 88 5.74 17.11 23.61
N ARG A 89 4.75 16.94 24.48
CA ARG A 89 4.09 18.05 25.18
C ARG A 89 4.04 17.83 26.68
N GLU A 90 4.05 18.92 27.43
CA GLU A 90 3.98 18.92 28.89
C GLU A 90 3.27 20.17 29.40
N ALA A 91 2.54 20.04 30.51
CA ALA A 91 1.82 21.14 31.16
C ALA A 91 2.40 21.48 32.54
N ASP A 92 3.11 20.55 33.18
CA ASP A 92 3.75 20.78 34.47
C ASP A 92 5.03 21.62 34.32
N LEU A 93 5.07 22.79 34.98
CA LEU A 93 6.17 23.76 34.87
C LEU A 93 7.53 23.19 35.34
N LEU A 94 7.55 22.33 36.36
CA LEU A 94 8.79 21.72 36.84
C LEU A 94 9.32 20.71 35.83
N LYS A 95 8.43 19.92 35.21
CA LYS A 95 8.81 19.01 34.13
C LYS A 95 9.24 19.77 32.87
N ILE A 96 8.59 20.88 32.53
CA ILE A 96 9.00 21.76 31.43
C ILE A 96 10.43 22.26 31.65
N ALA A 97 10.75 22.75 32.85
CA ALA A 97 12.11 23.18 33.19
C ALA A 97 13.13 22.04 33.08
N ARG A 98 12.77 20.82 33.52
CA ARG A 98 13.62 19.62 33.38
C ARG A 98 13.84 19.22 31.93
N LEU A 99 12.80 19.25 31.09
CA LEU A 99 12.90 18.97 29.67
C LEU A 99 13.82 19.98 28.97
N HIS A 100 13.63 21.27 29.24
CA HIS A 100 14.48 22.32 28.71
C HIS A 100 15.94 22.15 29.13
N ALA A 101 16.20 21.82 30.41
CA ALA A 101 17.55 21.53 30.90
C ALA A 101 18.15 20.29 30.24
N TYR A 102 17.37 19.23 30.02
CA TYR A 102 17.80 18.02 29.33
C TYR A 102 18.23 18.29 27.89
N PHE A 103 17.44 19.05 27.12
CA PHE A 103 17.82 19.37 25.74
C PHE A 103 19.07 20.26 25.69
N LYS A 104 19.15 21.25 26.59
CA LYS A 104 20.32 22.11 26.71
C LYS A 104 21.60 21.33 27.05
N SER A 105 21.53 20.39 28.00
CA SER A 105 22.69 19.56 28.35
C SER A 105 23.11 18.60 27.23
N ASN A 106 22.20 18.29 26.31
CA ASN A 106 22.47 17.51 25.10
C ASN A 106 22.83 18.37 23.87
N GLY A 107 23.18 19.65 24.08
CA GLY A 107 23.67 20.54 23.04
C GLY A 107 22.60 21.20 22.17
N LEU A 108 21.34 21.19 22.61
CA LEU A 108 20.24 21.86 21.91
C LEU A 108 19.79 23.10 22.66
N GLU A 109 20.03 24.26 22.07
CA GLU A 109 19.42 25.51 22.51
C GLU A 109 18.08 25.70 21.79
N LEU A 110 16.99 25.56 22.54
CA LEU A 110 15.64 25.62 21.98
C LEU A 110 15.07 27.04 22.11
N PRO A 111 14.87 27.78 21.00
CA PRO A 111 14.18 29.05 21.07
C PRO A 111 12.72 28.84 21.49
N ILE A 112 12.23 29.71 22.37
CA ILE A 112 10.81 29.76 22.75
C ILE A 112 10.09 30.69 21.78
N ILE A 113 9.14 30.14 21.03
CA ILE A 113 8.42 30.83 19.96
C ILE A 113 7.05 31.27 20.49
N PRO A 114 6.74 32.57 20.45
CA PRO A 114 5.41 33.07 20.75
C PRO A 114 4.36 32.49 19.78
N PRO A 115 3.15 32.11 20.24
CA PRO A 115 2.13 31.49 19.38
C PRO A 115 1.78 32.30 18.14
N ASN A 116 1.72 33.63 18.27
CA ASN A 116 1.43 34.54 17.15
C ASN A 116 2.56 34.62 16.12
N GLN A 117 3.76 34.12 16.41
CA GLN A 117 4.90 34.08 15.49
C GLN A 117 5.12 32.69 14.88
N LEU A 118 4.50 31.65 15.43
CA LEU A 118 4.75 30.26 15.04
C LEU A 118 4.46 30.05 13.56
N GLY A 119 3.28 30.44 13.07
CA GLY A 119 2.88 30.27 11.67
C GLY A 119 3.90 30.83 10.68
N LYS A 120 4.38 32.07 10.92
CA LYS A 120 5.41 32.70 10.09
C LYS A 120 6.74 31.94 10.15
N LYS A 121 7.15 31.49 11.34
CA LYS A 121 8.43 30.77 11.55
C LYS A 121 8.44 29.39 10.92
N ILE A 122 7.29 28.72 10.83
CA ILE A 122 7.17 27.39 10.26
C ILE A 122 6.86 27.39 8.75
N GLY A 123 6.81 28.57 8.12
CA GLY A 123 6.52 28.69 6.68
C GLY A 123 5.10 28.27 6.33
N GLN A 124 4.13 28.63 7.17
CA GLN A 124 2.71 28.34 6.95
C GLN A 124 2.18 29.01 5.67
N ASP A 125 2.70 30.17 5.30
CA ASP A 125 2.22 30.90 4.13
C ASP A 125 2.33 30.05 2.84
N GLY A 126 1.27 30.05 2.03
CA GLY A 126 1.21 29.36 0.74
C GLY A 126 1.11 27.83 0.82
N PHE A 127 0.88 27.23 1.99
CA PHE A 127 0.82 25.77 2.12
C PHE A 127 -0.31 25.14 1.29
N GLU A 128 -1.45 25.81 1.16
CA GLU A 128 -2.58 25.32 0.35
C GLU A 128 -2.20 25.18 -1.12
N ALA A 129 -1.43 26.13 -1.68
CA ALA A 129 -0.94 26.05 -3.05
C ALA A 129 0.03 24.88 -3.22
N ARG A 130 0.98 24.70 -2.28
CA ARG A 130 1.90 23.56 -2.28
C ARG A 130 1.17 22.23 -2.19
N ILE A 131 0.12 22.13 -1.38
CA ILE A 131 -0.71 20.91 -1.30
C ILE A 131 -1.36 20.65 -2.66
N ARG A 132 -1.97 21.67 -3.30
CA ARG A 132 -2.60 21.49 -4.63
C ARG A 132 -1.60 21.00 -5.67
N GLU A 133 -0.47 21.68 -5.82
CA GLU A 133 0.60 21.28 -6.74
C GLU A 133 1.11 19.85 -6.47
N PHE A 134 1.29 19.52 -5.18
CA PHE A 134 1.67 18.18 -4.77
C PHE A 134 0.61 17.14 -5.13
N ARG A 135 -0.68 17.43 -4.92
CA ARG A 135 -1.78 16.50 -5.25
C ARG A 135 -1.90 16.27 -6.75
N GLU A 136 -1.73 17.32 -7.55
CA GLU A 136 -1.71 17.20 -9.02
C GLU A 136 -0.54 16.32 -9.47
N ARG A 137 0.66 16.59 -8.96
CA ARG A 137 1.86 15.79 -9.24
C ARG A 137 1.68 14.33 -8.80
N GLN A 138 1.29 14.12 -7.55
CA GLN A 138 1.03 12.79 -6.99
C GLN A 138 -0.04 12.05 -7.78
N SER A 139 -1.09 12.74 -8.25
CA SER A 139 -2.14 12.09 -9.03
C SER A 139 -1.62 11.56 -10.36
N ARG A 140 -0.71 12.28 -11.02
CA ARG A 140 -0.02 11.79 -12.24
C ARG A 140 0.94 10.65 -11.92
N GLU A 141 1.79 10.82 -10.89
CA GLU A 141 2.80 9.84 -10.49
C GLU A 141 2.19 8.50 -10.03
N THR A 142 0.96 8.53 -9.50
CA THR A 142 0.28 7.34 -8.93
C THR A 142 -0.92 6.87 -9.75
N GLU A 143 -1.17 7.43 -10.93
CA GLU A 143 -2.35 7.13 -11.76
C GLU A 143 -2.50 5.63 -12.01
N MET A 144 -1.43 4.98 -12.46
CA MET A 144 -1.41 3.54 -12.71
C MET A 144 -1.67 2.71 -11.44
N PHE A 145 -1.15 3.13 -10.29
CA PHE A 145 -1.42 2.45 -9.03
C PHE A 145 -2.87 2.62 -8.58
N LYS A 146 -3.44 3.83 -8.74
CA LYS A 146 -4.83 4.12 -8.40
C LYS A 146 -5.79 3.28 -9.25
N GLY A 147 -5.61 3.25 -10.56
CA GLY A 147 -6.48 2.44 -11.43
C GLY A 147 -6.35 0.94 -11.17
N LEU A 148 -5.14 0.44 -10.88
CA LEU A 148 -4.95 -0.95 -10.44
C LEU A 148 -5.69 -1.23 -9.13
N PHE A 149 -5.60 -0.30 -8.16
CA PHE A 149 -6.29 -0.43 -6.87
C PHE A 149 -7.81 -0.42 -7.04
N GLU A 150 -8.34 0.51 -7.81
CA GLU A 150 -9.78 0.64 -8.07
C GLU A 150 -10.32 -0.65 -8.69
N GLY A 151 -9.69 -1.15 -9.75
CA GLY A 151 -10.10 -2.41 -10.36
C GLY A 151 -9.94 -3.62 -9.43
N ARG A 152 -8.87 -3.68 -8.63
CA ARG A 152 -8.71 -4.74 -7.60
C ARG A 152 -9.78 -4.66 -6.52
N SER A 153 -10.14 -3.48 -6.05
CA SER A 153 -11.18 -3.32 -5.03
C SER A 153 -12.57 -3.74 -5.51
N GLN A 154 -12.79 -3.65 -6.83
CA GLN A 154 -14.00 -4.12 -7.46
C GLN A 154 -13.96 -5.64 -7.72
N SER A 155 -12.79 -6.21 -8.03
CA SER A 155 -12.67 -7.59 -8.51
C SER A 155 -12.19 -8.60 -7.45
N THR A 156 -11.63 -8.13 -6.34
CA THR A 156 -10.95 -8.97 -5.34
C THR A 156 -11.36 -8.62 -3.91
N SER A 157 -10.78 -9.30 -2.92
CA SER A 157 -10.90 -8.98 -1.50
C SER A 157 -10.10 -7.75 -1.04
N VAL A 158 -9.36 -7.08 -1.94
CA VAL A 158 -8.56 -5.89 -1.62
C VAL A 158 -9.44 -4.70 -1.27
N GLU A 159 -9.28 -4.09 -0.10
CA GLU A 159 -10.09 -2.94 0.34
C GLU A 159 -9.27 -1.66 0.55
N LYS A 160 -7.96 -1.81 0.76
CA LYS A 160 -7.09 -0.69 1.13
C LYS A 160 -5.80 -0.75 0.35
N SER A 161 -5.20 0.42 0.15
CA SER A 161 -3.90 0.53 -0.48
C SER A 161 -3.01 1.57 0.18
N MET A 162 -1.72 1.45 -0.10
CA MET A 162 -0.72 2.46 0.22
C MET A 162 0.29 2.51 -0.91
N PHE A 163 0.59 3.71 -1.38
CA PHE A 163 1.72 3.95 -2.26
C PHE A 163 2.87 4.52 -1.44
N LEU A 164 4.05 3.92 -1.53
CA LEU A 164 5.28 4.45 -0.95
C LEU A 164 5.88 5.46 -1.93
N ASN A 165 5.70 6.74 -1.64
CA ASN A 165 6.02 7.78 -2.60
C ASN A 165 7.55 8.03 -2.69
N SER A 166 8.06 8.08 -3.92
CA SER A 166 9.44 8.48 -4.25
C SER A 166 9.46 9.24 -5.58
N PRO A 167 10.42 10.17 -5.79
CA PRO A 167 10.53 10.96 -7.03
C PRO A 167 10.96 10.15 -8.27
N GLY A 168 11.22 8.86 -8.09
CA GLY A 168 11.74 7.92 -9.08
C GLY A 168 11.73 6.53 -8.46
N CYS A 169 12.70 5.69 -8.80
CA CYS A 169 12.95 4.44 -8.07
C CYS A 169 13.07 4.70 -6.56
N LEU A 170 12.38 3.89 -5.75
CA LEU A 170 12.36 4.00 -4.28
C LEU A 170 13.76 3.94 -3.65
N VAL A 171 14.71 3.27 -4.32
CA VAL A 171 16.06 3.05 -3.81
C VAL A 171 17.03 4.15 -4.23
N CYS A 172 17.16 4.41 -5.54
CA CYS A 172 18.17 5.34 -6.08
C CYS A 172 17.59 6.66 -6.60
N GLY A 173 16.27 6.78 -6.76
CA GLY A 173 15.62 7.96 -7.34
C GLY A 173 15.73 8.08 -8.85
N ASP A 174 16.14 7.01 -9.57
CA ASP A 174 16.18 6.99 -11.03
C ASP A 174 14.78 7.24 -11.62
N ASN A 175 14.72 8.04 -12.70
CA ASN A 175 13.47 8.41 -13.37
C ASN A 175 12.98 7.33 -14.35
N ASP A 176 13.85 6.39 -14.75
CA ASP A 176 13.43 5.21 -15.50
C ASP A 176 13.02 4.10 -14.53
N PHE A 177 11.72 4.02 -14.26
CA PHE A 177 11.16 3.11 -13.27
C PHE A 177 9.83 2.50 -13.73
N ARG A 178 9.50 1.37 -13.10
CA ARG A 178 8.21 0.69 -13.20
C ARG A 178 7.52 0.69 -11.85
N MET A 179 6.20 0.81 -11.86
CA MET A 179 5.40 0.61 -10.65
C MET A 179 5.30 -0.88 -10.35
N MET A 180 5.65 -1.23 -9.12
CA MET A 180 5.54 -2.56 -8.57
C MET A 180 4.44 -2.55 -7.52
N SER A 181 3.72 -3.66 -7.38
CA SER A 181 2.71 -3.81 -6.34
C SER A 181 2.71 -5.20 -5.73
N SER A 182 2.38 -5.27 -4.45
CA SER A 182 2.20 -6.50 -3.70
C SER A 182 0.86 -6.45 -2.98
N THR A 183 0.13 -7.57 -3.00
CA THR A 183 -1.12 -7.72 -2.24
C THR A 183 -0.89 -8.67 -1.07
N LEU A 184 -1.21 -8.21 0.13
CA LEU A 184 -1.40 -9.07 1.29
C LEU A 184 -2.89 -9.34 1.44
N SER A 185 -3.29 -10.59 1.64
CA SER A 185 -4.69 -10.93 1.89
C SER A 185 -4.84 -11.94 3.01
N SER A 186 -5.80 -11.66 3.90
CA SER A 186 -6.43 -12.68 4.75
C SER A 186 -7.93 -12.64 4.45
N THR A 187 -8.74 -11.99 5.30
CA THR A 187 -10.15 -11.69 5.02
C THR A 187 -10.32 -10.40 4.22
N LYS A 188 -9.47 -9.40 4.49
CA LYS A 188 -9.45 -8.11 3.80
C LYS A 188 -8.06 -7.89 3.23
N GLY A 189 -7.99 -7.63 1.93
CA GLY A 189 -6.74 -7.42 1.24
C GLY A 189 -6.20 -5.99 1.41
N PHE A 190 -4.88 -5.87 1.43
CA PHE A 190 -4.14 -4.62 1.43
C PHE A 190 -3.10 -4.66 0.31
N MET A 191 -3.12 -3.64 -0.55
CA MET A 191 -2.15 -3.50 -1.63
C MET A 191 -1.10 -2.43 -1.31
N VAL A 192 0.17 -2.77 -1.40
CA VAL A 192 1.27 -1.79 -1.37
C VAL A 192 1.80 -1.59 -2.77
N GLY A 193 2.11 -0.35 -3.14
CA GLY A 193 2.79 -0.03 -4.39
C GLY A 193 3.99 0.88 -4.19
N PHE A 194 4.97 0.76 -5.07
CA PHE A 194 6.18 1.59 -5.10
C PHE A 194 6.90 1.44 -6.44
N ASN A 195 7.83 2.36 -6.73
CA ASN A 195 8.55 2.37 -8.01
C ASN A 195 9.94 1.74 -7.89
N LEU A 196 10.34 0.93 -8.86
CA LEU A 196 11.70 0.39 -8.99
C LEU A 196 12.26 0.61 -10.40
N CYS A 197 13.52 0.97 -10.54
CA CYS A 197 14.23 0.86 -11.81
C CYS A 197 14.61 -0.60 -12.09
N ASP A 198 14.94 -0.92 -13.34
CA ASP A 198 15.20 -2.29 -13.79
C ASP A 198 16.29 -2.98 -12.93
N ASN A 199 17.36 -2.27 -12.56
CA ASN A 199 18.40 -2.81 -11.69
C ASN A 199 17.86 -3.26 -10.31
N HIS A 200 17.03 -2.44 -9.68
CA HIS A 200 16.46 -2.79 -8.37
C HIS A 200 15.31 -3.79 -8.47
N LEU A 201 14.61 -3.83 -9.60
CA LEU A 201 13.62 -4.85 -9.90
C LEU A 201 14.28 -6.24 -9.99
N GLU A 202 15.44 -6.36 -10.65
CA GLU A 202 16.17 -7.63 -10.70
C GLU A 202 16.61 -8.12 -9.31
N VAL A 203 17.03 -7.22 -8.43
CA VAL A 203 17.30 -7.56 -7.03
C VAL A 203 16.01 -8.01 -6.33
N ALA A 204 14.91 -7.29 -6.50
CA ALA A 204 13.64 -7.62 -5.88
C ALA A 204 13.07 -8.97 -6.34
N LYS A 205 13.35 -9.40 -7.58
CA LYS A 205 12.96 -10.73 -8.10
C LYS A 205 13.68 -11.90 -7.41
N SER A 206 14.84 -11.65 -6.81
CA SER A 206 15.57 -12.67 -6.05
C SER A 206 15.01 -12.90 -4.63
N GLU A 207 14.02 -12.11 -4.24
CA GLU A 207 13.36 -12.17 -2.93
C GLU A 207 12.02 -12.91 -3.01
N ASN A 208 11.56 -13.52 -1.91
CA ASN A 208 10.29 -14.27 -1.94
C ASN A 208 9.07 -13.35 -2.10
N SER A 209 9.20 -12.07 -1.78
CA SER A 209 8.19 -11.06 -2.06
C SER A 209 8.77 -9.66 -2.13
N LEU A 210 8.02 -8.76 -2.78
CA LEU A 210 8.32 -7.32 -2.77
C LEU A 210 8.34 -6.73 -1.35
N LEU A 211 7.57 -7.29 -0.41
CA LEU A 211 7.56 -6.86 0.98
C LEU A 211 8.81 -7.32 1.73
N GLU A 212 9.31 -8.51 1.44
CA GLU A 212 10.58 -9.00 1.96
C GLU A 212 11.73 -8.14 1.44
N TYR A 213 11.70 -7.82 0.14
CA TYR A 213 12.64 -6.90 -0.48
C TYR A 213 12.65 -5.54 0.24
N LEU A 214 11.48 -4.94 0.49
CA LEU A 214 11.39 -3.68 1.25
C LEU A 214 11.95 -3.83 2.67
N ALA A 215 11.65 -4.93 3.36
CA ALA A 215 12.16 -5.16 4.71
C ALA A 215 13.71 -5.20 4.71
N LYS A 216 14.31 -5.96 3.80
CA LYS A 216 15.77 -6.05 3.65
C LYS A 216 16.39 -4.72 3.26
N LEU A 217 15.80 -4.00 2.30
CA LEU A 217 16.24 -2.68 1.85
C LEU A 217 16.34 -1.70 3.03
N PHE A 218 15.34 -1.69 3.90
CA PHE A 218 15.30 -0.81 5.07
C PHE A 218 15.98 -1.39 6.32
N LYS A 219 16.65 -2.54 6.19
CA LYS A 219 17.29 -3.27 7.30
C LYS A 219 16.33 -3.54 8.46
N GLN A 220 15.08 -3.84 8.11
CA GLN A 220 14.00 -4.14 9.03
C GLN A 220 13.76 -5.65 9.08
N PRO A 221 13.41 -6.21 10.24
CA PRO A 221 12.86 -7.56 10.27
C PRO A 221 11.55 -7.55 9.46
N PRO A 222 11.33 -8.54 8.58
CA PRO A 222 10.07 -8.62 7.87
C PRO A 222 8.93 -8.82 8.88
N PRO A 223 7.76 -8.22 8.64
CA PRO A 223 6.65 -8.28 9.59
C PRO A 223 6.11 -9.71 9.76
N PHE A 224 6.38 -10.58 8.80
CA PHE A 224 6.00 -11.99 8.75
C PHE A 224 7.14 -12.79 8.10
N GLN A 225 7.18 -14.09 8.34
CA GLN A 225 8.01 -14.97 7.53
C GLN A 225 7.38 -15.12 6.14
N PHE A 226 8.13 -14.78 5.10
CA PHE A 226 7.71 -15.01 3.73
C PHE A 226 8.19 -16.39 3.30
N VAL A 227 7.24 -17.30 3.09
CA VAL A 227 7.50 -18.63 2.56
C VAL A 227 6.80 -18.71 1.21
N PRO A 228 7.52 -18.95 0.11
CA PRO A 228 6.91 -19.24 -1.18
C PRO A 228 5.91 -20.38 -1.03
N LEU A 229 4.70 -20.17 -1.53
CA LEU A 229 3.68 -21.22 -1.56
C LEU A 229 3.88 -22.02 -2.84
N GLU A 230 4.21 -23.30 -2.71
CA GLU A 230 4.37 -24.18 -3.86
C GLU A 230 3.02 -24.36 -4.57
N THR A 231 3.03 -24.52 -5.90
CA THR A 231 1.79 -24.64 -6.71
C THR A 231 0.83 -25.68 -6.16
N LYS A 232 1.36 -26.83 -5.71
CA LYS A 232 0.56 -27.92 -5.15
C LYS A 232 -0.12 -27.52 -3.84
N GLU A 233 0.60 -26.85 -2.94
CA GLU A 233 0.07 -26.37 -1.67
C GLU A 233 -0.99 -25.28 -1.88
N HIS A 234 -0.75 -24.38 -2.84
CA HIS A 234 -1.74 -23.38 -3.27
C HIS A 234 -3.01 -24.03 -3.80
N PHE A 235 -2.88 -25.02 -4.68
CA PHE A 235 -4.02 -25.77 -5.22
C PHE A 235 -4.81 -26.48 -4.12
N GLU A 236 -4.15 -27.17 -3.18
CA GLU A 236 -4.80 -27.85 -2.06
C GLU A 236 -5.54 -26.86 -1.14
N LEU A 237 -4.94 -25.71 -0.86
CA LEU A 237 -5.57 -24.64 -0.08
C LEU A 237 -6.84 -24.13 -0.78
N VAL A 238 -6.76 -23.82 -2.07
CA VAL A 238 -7.90 -23.37 -2.87
C VAL A 238 -8.99 -24.45 -2.93
N LEU A 239 -8.62 -25.71 -3.16
CA LEU A 239 -9.56 -26.83 -3.26
C LEU A 239 -10.35 -27.03 -1.96
N SER A 240 -9.73 -26.79 -0.80
CA SER A 240 -10.38 -26.93 0.50
C SER A 240 -11.38 -25.80 0.82
N TRP A 241 -11.20 -24.64 0.19
CA TRP A 241 -11.87 -23.38 0.52
C TRP A 241 -12.89 -22.94 -0.52
N LEU A 242 -12.47 -22.86 -1.80
CA LEU A 242 -13.24 -22.27 -2.89
C LEU A 242 -14.62 -22.94 -3.13
N PRO A 243 -14.77 -24.28 -3.04
CA PRO A 243 -16.09 -24.90 -3.21
C PRO A 243 -17.09 -24.43 -2.16
N LYS A 244 -16.65 -24.20 -0.92
CA LYS A 244 -17.54 -23.70 0.15
C LYS A 244 -17.94 -22.26 -0.11
N GLU A 245 -16.96 -21.44 -0.48
CA GLU A 245 -17.19 -20.02 -0.75
C GLU A 245 -18.13 -19.79 -1.93
N LEU A 246 -17.98 -20.59 -3.00
CA LEU A 246 -18.84 -20.52 -4.18
C LEU A 246 -20.13 -21.36 -4.06
N GLY A 247 -20.36 -22.06 -2.94
CA GLY A 247 -21.49 -22.98 -2.79
C GLY A 247 -21.54 -24.11 -3.83
N CYS A 248 -20.37 -24.57 -4.28
CA CYS A 248 -20.20 -25.59 -5.31
C CYS A 248 -19.88 -26.97 -4.74
N LYS A 249 -20.11 -28.01 -5.55
CA LYS A 249 -19.56 -29.35 -5.34
C LYS A 249 -18.33 -29.56 -6.21
N VAL A 250 -17.34 -30.29 -5.70
CA VAL A 250 -16.19 -30.73 -6.51
C VAL A 250 -16.63 -31.91 -7.37
N GLU A 251 -16.54 -31.78 -8.70
CA GLU A 251 -16.85 -32.87 -9.63
C GLU A 251 -15.60 -33.71 -9.91
N LYS A 252 -14.47 -33.05 -10.18
CA LYS A 252 -13.19 -33.71 -10.45
C LYS A 252 -12.01 -32.79 -10.19
N THR A 253 -10.85 -33.41 -9.97
CA THR A 253 -9.55 -32.75 -9.92
C THR A 253 -8.58 -33.50 -10.85
N ASN A 254 -7.68 -32.76 -11.49
CA ASN A 254 -6.60 -33.32 -12.30
C ASN A 254 -5.40 -32.38 -12.25
N ALA A 255 -4.27 -32.85 -11.71
CA ALA A 255 -3.10 -32.02 -11.43
C ALA A 255 -3.51 -30.72 -10.71
N ASN A 256 -3.20 -29.56 -11.27
CA ASN A 256 -3.53 -28.25 -10.72
C ASN A 256 -4.86 -27.68 -11.26
N THR A 257 -5.74 -28.54 -11.77
CA THR A 257 -7.06 -28.16 -12.29
C THR A 257 -8.18 -28.76 -11.45
N MET A 258 -9.16 -27.95 -11.05
CA MET A 258 -10.39 -28.43 -10.41
C MET A 258 -11.62 -28.03 -11.22
N THR A 259 -12.62 -28.91 -11.25
CA THR A 259 -13.95 -28.64 -11.80
C THR A 259 -14.95 -28.60 -10.67
N LEU A 260 -15.61 -27.45 -10.51
CA LEU A 260 -16.64 -27.18 -9.52
C LEU A 260 -17.99 -27.06 -10.22
N VAL A 261 -19.05 -27.55 -9.57
CA VAL A 261 -20.43 -27.52 -10.11
C VAL A 261 -21.32 -26.74 -9.15
N ARG A 262 -21.99 -25.72 -9.67
CA ARG A 262 -22.99 -24.91 -8.97
C ARG A 262 -24.33 -25.64 -8.86
N PRO A 263 -25.21 -25.27 -7.90
CA PRO A 263 -26.57 -25.81 -7.82
C PRO A 263 -27.40 -25.58 -9.10
N SER A 264 -27.13 -24.48 -9.81
CA SER A 264 -27.72 -24.16 -11.13
C SER A 264 -27.34 -25.16 -12.24
N GLY A 265 -26.28 -25.94 -12.04
CA GLY A 265 -25.71 -26.83 -13.06
C GLY A 265 -24.51 -26.24 -13.82
N LEU A 266 -24.21 -24.95 -13.63
CA LEU A 266 -23.00 -24.34 -14.21
C LEU A 266 -21.72 -24.97 -13.67
N LYS A 267 -20.70 -25.00 -14.51
CA LYS A 267 -19.39 -25.54 -14.15
C LYS A 267 -18.32 -24.47 -14.17
N GLY A 268 -17.53 -24.39 -13.10
CA GLY A 268 -16.30 -23.60 -13.04
C GLY A 268 -15.10 -24.52 -13.18
N ILE A 269 -14.21 -24.29 -14.14
CA ILE A 269 -12.93 -24.98 -14.28
C ILE A 269 -11.81 -24.01 -13.92
N PHE A 270 -11.06 -24.34 -12.88
CA PHE A 270 -9.98 -23.50 -12.34
C PHE A 270 -8.65 -24.20 -12.57
N ARG A 271 -7.81 -23.66 -13.45
CA ARG A 271 -6.43 -24.11 -13.71
C ARG A 271 -5.47 -23.19 -12.98
N LEU A 272 -4.63 -23.73 -12.09
CA LEU A 272 -3.75 -22.99 -11.19
C LEU A 272 -2.30 -23.49 -11.32
N ASP A 273 -1.66 -23.30 -12.48
CA ASP A 273 -0.30 -23.82 -12.70
C ASP A 273 0.77 -22.99 -11.97
N SER A 274 0.53 -21.69 -11.78
CA SER A 274 1.25 -20.82 -10.86
C SER A 274 0.45 -19.52 -10.64
N PRO A 275 0.82 -18.64 -9.69
CA PRO A 275 0.18 -17.33 -9.55
C PRO A 275 0.22 -16.47 -10.82
N GLY A 276 1.20 -16.66 -11.70
CA GLY A 276 1.30 -15.96 -12.99
C GLY A 276 0.85 -16.78 -14.21
N ASN A 277 0.32 -17.98 -14.00
CA ASN A 277 -0.20 -18.85 -15.06
C ASN A 277 -1.42 -19.60 -14.54
N TYR A 278 -2.58 -19.00 -14.75
CA TYR A 278 -3.87 -19.48 -14.29
C TYR A 278 -4.98 -19.16 -15.31
N ALA A 279 -6.10 -19.87 -15.19
CA ALA A 279 -7.34 -19.55 -15.88
C ALA A 279 -8.56 -19.98 -15.06
N TYR A 280 -9.58 -19.13 -15.02
CA TYR A 280 -10.89 -19.42 -14.43
C TYR A 280 -11.93 -19.42 -15.54
N MET A 281 -12.42 -20.60 -15.91
CA MET A 281 -13.35 -20.78 -17.04
C MET A 281 -14.73 -21.14 -16.52
N ILE A 282 -15.76 -20.45 -16.99
CA ILE A 282 -17.15 -20.71 -16.65
C ILE A 282 -17.84 -21.36 -17.86
N PHE A 283 -18.49 -22.49 -17.62
CA PHE A 283 -19.19 -23.29 -18.63
C PHE A 283 -20.70 -23.29 -18.36
N GLY A 284 -21.46 -23.05 -19.43
CA GLY A 284 -22.91 -23.10 -19.48
C GLY A 284 -23.47 -24.52 -19.36
N LEU A 285 -24.80 -24.61 -19.26
CA LEU A 285 -25.52 -25.89 -19.19
C LEU A 285 -25.39 -26.74 -20.47
N ASP A 286 -25.11 -26.08 -21.60
CA ASP A 286 -24.85 -26.72 -22.89
C ASP A 286 -23.41 -27.27 -23.01
N GLY A 287 -22.60 -27.11 -21.95
CA GLY A 287 -21.21 -27.56 -21.91
C GLY A 287 -20.25 -26.66 -22.71
N LYS A 288 -20.68 -25.49 -23.17
CA LYS A 288 -19.80 -24.50 -23.81
C LYS A 288 -19.27 -23.51 -22.79
N GLU A 289 -18.08 -22.99 -23.07
CA GLU A 289 -17.48 -21.93 -22.29
C GLU A 289 -18.19 -20.60 -22.57
N VAL A 290 -18.62 -19.91 -21.50
CA VAL A 290 -19.39 -18.67 -21.58
C VAL A 290 -18.62 -17.46 -21.08
N ALA A 291 -17.64 -17.65 -20.19
CA ALA A 291 -16.78 -16.59 -19.68
C ALA A 291 -15.42 -17.14 -19.22
N ARG A 292 -14.38 -16.30 -19.24
CA ARG A 292 -13.02 -16.66 -18.83
C ARG A 292 -12.27 -15.50 -18.20
N ILE A 293 -11.56 -15.76 -17.10
CA ILE A 293 -10.42 -14.96 -16.65
C ILE A 293 -9.14 -15.71 -17.00
N ASP A 294 -8.18 -15.06 -17.65
CA ASP A 294 -6.93 -15.69 -18.12
C ASP A 294 -5.75 -14.74 -17.89
N SER A 295 -4.57 -15.33 -17.66
CA SER A 295 -3.28 -14.63 -17.44
C SER A 295 -2.39 -14.61 -18.67
N ALA A 296 -2.81 -15.27 -19.76
CA ALA A 296 -2.01 -15.33 -20.98
C ALA A 296 -1.84 -13.95 -21.64
N ASP A 297 -0.59 -13.57 -21.91
CA ASP A 297 -0.24 -12.29 -22.55
C ASP A 297 -0.48 -12.31 -24.06
N HIS A 298 -1.75 -12.19 -24.46
CA HIS A 298 -2.17 -12.17 -25.87
C HIS A 298 -3.19 -11.06 -26.19
N HIS A 299 -3.45 -10.19 -25.22
CA HIS A 299 -4.36 -9.06 -25.36
C HIS A 299 -3.72 -7.79 -24.82
N ASN A 300 -4.00 -6.68 -25.51
CA ASN A 300 -3.54 -5.36 -25.09
C ASN A 300 -4.59 -4.74 -24.15
N VAL A 301 -4.44 -4.96 -22.86
CA VAL A 301 -5.30 -4.38 -21.80
C VAL A 301 -4.48 -3.41 -20.93
N ASN A 302 -5.16 -2.43 -20.33
CA ASN A 302 -4.49 -1.37 -19.55
C ASN A 302 -3.72 -1.90 -18.33
N TYR A 303 -4.23 -2.96 -17.71
CA TYR A 303 -3.62 -3.69 -16.59
C TYR A 303 -3.53 -5.16 -16.97
N GLY A 304 -2.49 -5.52 -17.70
CA GLY A 304 -2.22 -6.87 -18.18
C GLY A 304 -1.11 -7.59 -17.39
N PRO A 305 -0.86 -8.87 -17.68
CA PRO A 305 -1.44 -9.64 -18.78
C PRO A 305 -2.84 -10.20 -18.49
N ASP A 306 -3.27 -10.13 -17.23
CA ASP A 306 -4.53 -10.72 -16.76
C ASP A 306 -5.75 -9.99 -17.33
N HIS A 307 -6.62 -10.74 -18.00
CA HIS A 307 -7.76 -10.20 -18.72
C HIS A 307 -9.01 -11.06 -18.57
N LEU A 308 -10.16 -10.45 -18.86
CA LEU A 308 -11.49 -11.00 -18.73
C LEU A 308 -12.18 -11.05 -20.09
N HIS A 309 -12.63 -12.25 -20.45
CA HIS A 309 -13.61 -12.49 -21.50
C HIS A 309 -15.00 -12.64 -20.85
N VAL A 310 -15.77 -11.56 -20.82
CA VAL A 310 -17.10 -11.54 -20.14
C VAL A 310 -18.13 -12.44 -20.83
N ASP A 311 -18.07 -12.51 -22.16
CA ASP A 311 -19.03 -13.24 -22.97
C ASP A 311 -18.34 -13.84 -24.21
N LEU A 312 -18.04 -15.14 -24.13
CA LEU A 312 -17.43 -15.91 -25.21
C LEU A 312 -18.45 -16.41 -26.24
N THR A 313 -19.75 -16.23 -25.98
CA THR A 313 -20.80 -16.57 -26.96
C THR A 313 -20.86 -15.54 -28.09
N LYS A 314 -20.37 -14.32 -27.85
CA LYS A 314 -20.22 -13.25 -28.85
C LYS A 314 -18.81 -13.24 -29.44
N LYS A 315 -18.69 -13.32 -30.77
CA LYS A 315 -17.41 -13.37 -31.51
C LYS A 315 -16.41 -12.22 -31.22
N LYS A 316 -16.84 -11.12 -30.61
CA LYS A 316 -16.02 -9.95 -30.24
C LYS A 316 -16.59 -9.28 -28.97
N GLY A 317 -16.74 -10.05 -27.90
CA GLY A 317 -17.01 -9.45 -26.58
C GLY A 317 -15.90 -8.47 -26.19
N PRO A 318 -16.18 -7.44 -25.37
CA PRO A 318 -15.14 -6.58 -24.84
C PRO A 318 -14.17 -7.43 -24.00
N ILE A 319 -12.88 -7.27 -24.28
CA ILE A 319 -11.80 -7.83 -23.46
C ILE A 319 -11.31 -6.71 -22.57
N GLU A 320 -11.31 -6.96 -21.26
CA GLU A 320 -11.00 -5.96 -20.26
C GLU A 320 -9.93 -6.50 -19.30
N SER A 321 -9.25 -5.62 -18.57
CA SER A 321 -8.40 -6.04 -17.46
C SER A 321 -9.23 -6.76 -16.42
N SER A 322 -8.79 -7.95 -15.98
CA SER A 322 -9.50 -8.69 -14.93
C SER A 322 -9.20 -8.15 -13.54
N PHE A 323 -8.06 -7.47 -13.37
CA PHE A 323 -7.53 -7.00 -12.08
C PHE A 323 -7.32 -8.11 -11.04
N THR A 324 -7.35 -9.37 -11.47
CA THR A 324 -7.14 -10.53 -10.61
C THR A 324 -5.67 -10.68 -10.21
N THR A 325 -5.41 -11.65 -9.33
CA THR A 325 -4.09 -11.89 -8.73
C THR A 325 -3.55 -13.29 -9.03
N GLY A 326 -4.35 -14.13 -9.68
CA GLY A 326 -4.02 -15.53 -9.94
C GLY A 326 -4.26 -16.48 -8.77
N SER A 327 -4.90 -15.98 -7.71
CA SER A 327 -5.33 -16.79 -6.58
C SER A 327 -6.83 -16.63 -6.34
N PRO A 328 -7.63 -17.69 -6.51
CA PRO A 328 -9.06 -17.66 -6.20
C PRO A 328 -9.39 -17.28 -4.76
N LEU A 329 -8.42 -17.38 -3.82
CA LEU A 329 -8.55 -16.92 -2.43
C LEU A 329 -8.70 -15.39 -2.32
N ILE A 330 -8.25 -14.67 -3.34
CA ILE A 330 -8.27 -13.20 -3.42
C ILE A 330 -9.29 -12.75 -4.48
N ASP A 331 -9.38 -13.50 -5.57
CA ASP A 331 -10.15 -13.17 -6.77
C ASP A 331 -11.64 -13.59 -6.70
N THR A 332 -12.06 -14.17 -5.57
CA THR A 332 -13.38 -14.80 -5.40
C THR A 332 -14.53 -13.90 -5.79
N LYS A 333 -14.42 -12.61 -5.46
CA LYS A 333 -15.46 -11.63 -5.73
C LYS A 333 -15.80 -11.58 -7.22
N LYS A 334 -14.80 -11.45 -8.10
CA LYS A 334 -15.03 -11.45 -9.55
C LYS A 334 -15.48 -12.79 -10.10
N ILE A 335 -14.95 -13.89 -9.56
CA ILE A 335 -15.36 -15.24 -9.94
C ILE A 335 -16.86 -15.44 -9.66
N LEU A 336 -17.31 -15.07 -8.46
CA LEU A 336 -18.70 -15.20 -8.05
C LEU A 336 -19.61 -14.29 -8.88
N GLU A 337 -19.22 -13.02 -9.09
CA GLU A 337 -19.95 -12.07 -9.93
C GLU A 337 -20.18 -12.61 -11.35
N LEU A 338 -19.15 -13.23 -11.95
CA LEU A 338 -19.28 -13.83 -13.28
C LEU A 338 -20.21 -15.04 -13.28
N ILE A 339 -20.14 -15.89 -12.26
CA ILE A 339 -21.04 -17.04 -12.13
C ILE A 339 -22.48 -16.56 -11.99
N GLU A 340 -22.75 -15.63 -11.07
CA GLU A 340 -24.10 -15.10 -10.80
C GLU A 340 -24.67 -14.36 -12.01
N LEU A 341 -23.85 -13.58 -12.73
CA LEU A 341 -24.25 -12.97 -14.00
C LEU A 341 -24.73 -14.01 -15.00
N LYS A 342 -24.00 -15.12 -15.14
CA LYS A 342 -24.37 -16.21 -16.05
C LYS A 342 -25.57 -16.98 -15.55
N GLU A 343 -25.71 -17.21 -14.24
CA GLU A 343 -26.93 -17.82 -13.66
C GLU A 343 -28.18 -17.00 -14.00
N ALA A 344 -28.10 -15.67 -13.86
CA ALA A 344 -29.22 -14.77 -14.18
C ALA A 344 -29.63 -14.80 -15.67
N GLU A 345 -28.67 -14.97 -16.59
CA GLU A 345 -28.95 -15.12 -18.04
C GLU A 345 -29.73 -16.41 -18.37
N PHE A 346 -29.71 -17.44 -17.50
CA PHE A 346 -30.47 -18.68 -17.68
C PHE A 346 -31.85 -18.66 -17.01
N GLU A 347 -32.05 -17.78 -16.03
CA GLU A 347 -33.34 -17.61 -15.34
C GLU A 347 -34.28 -16.64 -16.08
N SER A 348 -33.73 -15.81 -16.98
CA SER A 348 -34.46 -14.92 -17.89
C SER A 348 -34.85 -15.59 -19.20
#